data_AF-A0A1I0AGK1-F1
#
_entry.id   AF-A0A1I0AGK1-F1
#
_cell.length_a   1.000
_cell.length_b   1.000
_cell.length_c   1.000
_cell.angle_alpha   90.00
_cell.angle_beta   90.00
_cell.angle_gamma   90.00
#
_symmetry.space_group_name_H-M   'P 1'
#
loop_
_entity.id
_entity.type
_entity.pdbx_description
1 polymer ?
#
loop_
_entity_poly.entity_id
_entity_poly.type
_entity_poly.pdbx_seq_one_letter_code
_entity_poly.pdbx_strand_id
1 'polypeptide(L)'
;MKKTPFEIASSRSSEAKTLTELNGKNGSMLLFIALGGTFLAVGVILGAFGAHLIEGRVEPKMFGIWQTAVLYQLVHGLGLLFVGGFGVALGYRGQAISKQLILTGIMLSMGIIFFSGSLYILVLSGIKVLGAITPIGGMFFILGWLLMVLAVLRFYLNSRT
;
A
#
# COMPACT_ATOMS: atom_id res chain seq x y z
N MET A 1 16.98 -18.15 -42.54
CA MET A 1 16.39 -19.47 -42.27
C MET A 1 14.93 -19.28 -41.84
N LYS A 2 13.96 -19.97 -42.46
CA LYS A 2 12.55 -19.96 -42.00
C LYS A 2 12.43 -20.90 -40.80
N LYS A 3 11.83 -20.42 -39.70
CA LYS A 3 11.53 -21.27 -38.52
C LYS A 3 10.56 -22.39 -38.91
N THR A 4 10.76 -23.56 -38.32
CA THR A 4 9.86 -24.71 -38.52
C THR A 4 8.52 -24.49 -37.81
N PRO A 5 7.44 -25.17 -38.21
CA PRO A 5 6.15 -25.10 -37.52
C PRO A 5 6.25 -25.41 -36.01
N PHE A 6 7.13 -26.34 -35.61
CA PHE A 6 7.38 -26.67 -34.21
C PHE A 6 8.04 -25.53 -33.44
N GLU A 7 9.03 -24.85 -34.02
CA GLU A 7 9.67 -23.68 -33.41
C GLU A 7 8.70 -22.50 -33.23
N ILE A 8 7.76 -22.33 -34.15
CA ILE A 8 6.71 -21.30 -34.07
C ILE A 8 5.71 -21.63 -32.96
N ALA A 9 5.30 -22.90 -32.82
CA ALA A 9 4.39 -23.33 -31.76
C ALA A 9 5.04 -23.22 -30.37
N SER A 10 6.31 -23.63 -30.26
CA SER A 10 7.09 -23.52 -29.02
C SER A 10 7.25 -22.06 -28.57
N SER A 11 7.62 -21.15 -29.49
CA SER A 11 7.79 -19.73 -29.16
C SER A 11 6.48 -19.07 -28.72
N ARG A 12 5.35 -19.40 -29.36
CA ARG A 12 4.04 -18.89 -28.98
C ARG A 12 3.60 -19.36 -27.59
N SER A 13 3.89 -20.62 -27.24
CA SER A 13 3.56 -21.13 -25.90
C SER A 13 4.41 -20.47 -24.81
N SER A 14 5.69 -20.19 -25.10
CA SER A 14 6.59 -19.44 -24.23
C SER A 14 6.09 -18.01 -24.01
N GLU A 15 5.76 -17.29 -25.08
CA GLU A 15 5.23 -15.93 -25.01
C GLU A 15 3.93 -15.86 -24.20
N ALA A 16 2.98 -16.77 -24.45
CA ALA A 16 1.72 -16.80 -23.72
C ALA A 16 1.92 -17.01 -22.21
N LYS A 17 2.86 -17.88 -21.81
CA LYS A 17 3.20 -18.12 -20.41
C LYS A 17 3.81 -16.88 -19.77
N THR A 18 4.73 -16.22 -20.48
CA THR A 18 5.35 -14.96 -20.03
C THR A 18 4.31 -13.85 -19.86
N LEU A 19 3.41 -13.64 -20.82
CA LEU A 19 2.35 -12.63 -20.73
C LEU A 19 1.38 -12.89 -19.57
N THR A 20 1.04 -14.15 -19.33
CA THR A 20 0.15 -14.53 -18.22
C THR A 20 0.80 -14.27 -16.86
N GLU A 21 2.09 -14.58 -16.70
CA GLU A 21 2.84 -14.26 -15.47
C GLU A 21 3.05 -12.75 -15.27
N LEU A 22 3.29 -12.00 -16.36
CA LEU A 22 3.42 -10.55 -16.34
C LEU A 22 2.07 -9.87 -16.00
N ASN A 23 0.93 -10.42 -16.42
CA ASN A 23 -0.38 -9.90 -16.03
C ASN A 23 -0.72 -10.20 -14.57
N GLY A 24 -0.45 -11.43 -14.11
CA GLY A 24 -0.78 -11.85 -12.74
C GLY A 24 -0.03 -11.05 -11.66
N LYS A 25 1.24 -10.72 -11.88
CA LYS A 25 2.05 -9.98 -10.89
C LYS A 25 1.88 -8.45 -10.99
N ASN A 26 1.47 -7.91 -12.14
CA ASN A 26 1.19 -6.48 -12.32
C ASN A 26 -0.13 -6.14 -11.64
N GLY A 27 -1.05 -7.10 -11.59
CA GLY A 27 -2.31 -6.97 -10.86
C GLY A 27 -2.14 -6.52 -9.42
N SER A 28 -1.16 -7.07 -8.68
CA SER A 28 -0.91 -6.66 -7.30
C SER A 28 -0.43 -5.21 -7.17
N MET A 29 0.45 -4.76 -8.08
CA MET A 29 0.96 -3.38 -8.04
C MET A 29 -0.12 -2.37 -8.41
N LEU A 30 -0.92 -2.68 -9.44
CA LEU A 30 -2.08 -1.87 -9.82
C LEU A 30 -3.13 -1.83 -8.71
N LEU A 31 -3.33 -2.94 -7.99
CA LEU A 31 -4.21 -2.99 -6.83
C LEU A 31 -3.75 -2.03 -5.72
N PHE A 32 -2.44 -1.94 -5.43
CA PHE A 32 -1.96 -0.97 -4.43
C PHE A 32 -2.14 0.48 -4.89
N ILE A 33 -2.01 0.78 -6.19
CA ILE A 33 -2.33 2.10 -6.72
C ILE A 33 -3.83 2.40 -6.48
N ALA A 34 -4.72 1.46 -6.80
CA ALA A 34 -6.15 1.63 -6.59
C ALA A 34 -6.51 1.81 -5.09
N LEU A 35 -5.92 1.00 -4.21
CA LEU A 35 -6.10 1.11 -2.76
C LEU A 35 -5.55 2.44 -2.23
N GLY A 36 -4.36 2.86 -2.66
CA GLY A 36 -3.78 4.15 -2.28
C GLY A 36 -4.70 5.31 -2.66
N GLY A 37 -5.18 5.34 -3.90
CA GLY A 37 -6.15 6.34 -4.36
C GLY A 37 -7.46 6.32 -3.55
N THR A 38 -7.95 5.13 -3.22
CA THR A 38 -9.15 4.96 -2.39
C THR A 38 -8.95 5.51 -0.98
N PHE A 39 -7.86 5.13 -0.31
CA PHE A 39 -7.55 5.64 1.03
C PHE A 39 -7.33 7.15 1.04
N LEU A 40 -6.73 7.71 -0.02
CA LEU A 40 -6.58 9.16 -0.15
C LEU A 40 -7.93 9.85 -0.30
N ALA A 41 -8.79 9.37 -1.18
CA ALA A 41 -10.14 9.92 -1.37
C ALA A 41 -10.95 9.88 -0.06
N VAL A 42 -10.96 8.74 0.63
CA VAL A 42 -11.61 8.61 1.94
C VAL A 42 -10.96 9.53 2.98
N GLY A 43 -9.64 9.70 2.95
CA GLY A 43 -8.92 10.58 3.87
C GLY A 43 -9.31 12.05 3.68
N VAL A 44 -9.45 12.49 2.44
CA VAL A 44 -9.95 13.84 2.11
C VAL A 44 -11.38 14.03 2.61
N ILE A 45 -12.26 13.05 2.37
CA ILE A 45 -13.65 13.06 2.86
C ILE A 45 -13.68 13.18 4.40
N LEU A 46 -12.91 12.34 5.11
CA LEU A 46 -12.86 12.35 6.56
C LEU A 46 -12.19 13.60 7.13
N GLY A 47 -11.21 14.18 6.43
CA GLY A 47 -10.63 15.47 6.76
C GLY A 47 -11.65 16.61 6.69
N ALA A 48 -12.39 16.69 5.59
CA ALA A 48 -13.47 17.68 5.41
C ALA A 48 -14.60 17.46 6.42
N PHE A 49 -15.01 16.22 6.65
CA PHE A 49 -15.99 15.83 7.66
C PHE A 49 -15.54 16.27 9.06
N GLY A 50 -14.27 16.05 9.41
CA GLY A 50 -13.69 16.49 10.67
C GLY A 50 -13.87 17.99 10.89
N ALA A 51 -13.38 18.80 9.96
CA ALA A 51 -13.40 20.26 10.06
C ALA A 51 -14.82 20.84 10.11
N HIS A 52 -15.77 20.28 9.37
CA HIS A 52 -17.12 20.87 9.27
C HIS A 52 -18.13 20.28 10.25
N LEU A 53 -17.96 19.02 10.67
CA LEU A 53 -18.99 18.28 11.41
C LEU A 53 -18.54 17.76 12.77
N ILE A 54 -17.23 17.69 13.05
CA ILE A 54 -16.68 17.22 14.34
C ILE A 54 -16.09 18.37 15.15
N GLU A 55 -15.40 19.30 14.50
CA GLU A 55 -14.76 20.44 15.17
C GLU A 55 -15.76 21.24 16.02
N GLY A 56 -15.40 21.53 17.27
CA GLY A 56 -16.27 22.19 18.25
C GLY A 56 -17.37 21.31 18.87
N ARG A 57 -17.58 20.07 18.39
CA ARG A 57 -18.53 19.10 18.98
C ARG A 57 -17.89 18.05 19.86
N VAL A 58 -16.57 17.89 19.78
CA VAL A 58 -15.78 17.01 20.63
C VAL A 58 -14.71 17.82 21.37
N GLU A 59 -14.17 17.25 22.45
CA GLU A 59 -13.03 17.86 23.15
C GLU A 59 -11.85 18.11 22.19
N PRO A 60 -11.09 19.20 22.35
CA PRO A 60 -9.95 19.52 21.47
C PRO A 60 -8.95 18.37 21.29
N LYS A 61 -8.73 17.58 22.36
CA LYS A 61 -7.88 16.39 22.33
C LYS A 61 -8.41 15.32 21.37
N MET A 62 -9.73 15.07 21.37
CA MET A 62 -10.36 14.09 20.49
C MET A 62 -10.35 14.54 19.04
N PHE A 63 -10.49 15.86 18.80
CA PHE A 63 -10.32 16.40 17.45
C PHE A 63 -8.86 16.25 16.95
N GLY A 64 -7.86 16.48 17.81
CA GLY A 64 -6.46 16.21 17.46
C GLY A 64 -6.19 14.74 17.12
N ILE A 65 -6.87 13.80 17.80
CA ILE A 65 -6.82 12.37 17.48
C ILE A 65 -7.42 12.10 16.09
N TRP A 66 -8.56 12.72 15.77
CA TRP A 66 -9.18 12.62 14.44
C TRP A 66 -8.21 13.10 13.35
N GLN A 67 -7.61 14.27 13.53
CA GLN A 67 -6.64 14.82 12.59
C GLN A 67 -5.41 13.91 12.42
N THR A 68 -4.96 13.26 13.50
CA THR A 68 -3.88 12.27 13.43
C THR A 68 -4.27 11.07 12.58
N ALA A 69 -5.49 10.55 12.74
CA ALA A 69 -6.01 9.46 11.92
C ALA A 69 -6.06 9.82 10.43
N VAL A 70 -6.57 11.02 10.10
CA VAL A 70 -6.59 11.55 8.73
C VAL A 70 -5.19 11.66 8.16
N LEU A 71 -4.25 12.25 8.90
CA LEU A 71 -2.88 12.44 8.45
C LEU A 71 -2.20 11.11 8.12
N TYR A 72 -2.28 10.13 9.03
CA TYR A 72 -1.66 8.82 8.80
C TYR A 72 -2.30 8.09 7.63
N GLN A 73 -3.63 8.12 7.49
CA GLN A 73 -4.32 7.55 6.33
C GLN A 73 -3.83 8.17 5.02
N LEU A 74 -3.73 9.51 4.95
CA LEU A 74 -3.27 10.20 3.74
C LEU A 74 -1.81 9.88 3.42
N VAL A 75 -0.91 9.96 4.41
CA VAL A 75 0.52 9.68 4.22
C VAL A 75 0.75 8.26 3.73
N HIS A 76 0.12 7.27 4.34
CA HIS A 76 0.31 5.87 3.93
C HIS A 76 -0.49 5.51 2.67
N GLY A 77 -1.59 6.23 2.37
CA GLY A 77 -2.25 6.18 1.07
C GLY A 77 -1.35 6.65 -0.07
N LEU A 78 -0.62 7.76 0.11
CA LEU A 78 0.45 8.19 -0.81
C LEU A 78 1.56 7.14 -0.90
N GLY A 79 1.93 6.53 0.24
CA GLY A 79 2.87 5.42 0.28
C GLY A 79 2.47 4.23 -0.59
N LEU A 80 1.18 3.88 -0.63
CA LEU A 80 0.66 2.82 -1.50
C LEU A 80 0.75 3.17 -3.00
N LEU A 81 0.44 4.42 -3.36
CA LEU A 81 0.66 4.91 -4.73
C LEU A 81 2.13 4.78 -5.12
N PHE A 82 3.03 5.18 -4.22
CA PHE A 82 4.47 5.08 -4.44
C PHE A 82 4.92 3.63 -4.60
N VAL A 83 4.51 2.72 -3.72
CA VAL A 83 4.88 1.29 -3.79
C VAL A 83 4.39 0.65 -5.08
N GLY A 84 3.13 0.88 -5.45
CA GLY A 84 2.57 0.35 -6.69
C GLY A 84 3.24 0.93 -7.93
N GLY A 85 3.41 2.25 -7.98
CA GLY A 85 4.08 2.94 -9.10
C GLY A 85 5.55 2.54 -9.25
N PHE A 86 6.28 2.45 -8.14
CA PHE A 86 7.67 1.98 -8.12
C PHE A 86 7.76 0.53 -8.60
N GLY A 87 6.87 -0.35 -8.13
CA GLY A 87 6.79 -1.74 -8.57
C GLY A 87 6.55 -1.88 -10.08
N VAL A 88 5.65 -1.08 -10.64
CA VAL A 88 5.41 -1.01 -12.09
C VAL A 88 6.65 -0.51 -12.83
N ALA A 89 7.28 0.57 -12.35
CA ALA A 89 8.45 1.17 -12.99
C ALA A 89 9.68 0.24 -13.02
N LEU A 90 9.88 -0.61 -12.01
CA LEU A 90 11.00 -1.54 -11.95
C LEU A 90 10.95 -2.70 -12.95
N GLY A 91 9.80 -2.94 -13.61
CA GLY A 91 9.72 -3.87 -14.74
C GLY A 91 10.25 -5.28 -14.44
N TYR A 92 9.77 -5.91 -13.36
CA TYR A 92 10.08 -7.30 -13.00
C TYR A 92 11.56 -7.68 -12.83
N ARG A 93 12.41 -6.73 -12.43
CA ARG A 93 13.79 -7.01 -12.03
C ARG A 93 13.85 -7.77 -10.69
N GLY A 94 13.54 -9.07 -10.71
CA GLY A 94 13.76 -10.03 -9.62
C GLY A 94 12.51 -10.42 -8.82
N GLN A 95 12.21 -11.72 -8.76
CA GLN A 95 11.06 -12.27 -8.02
C GLN A 95 11.06 -11.93 -6.52
N ALA A 96 12.25 -11.82 -5.92
CA ALA A 96 12.37 -11.55 -4.48
C ALA A 96 11.99 -10.10 -4.12
N ILE A 97 12.31 -9.14 -4.97
CA ILE A 97 11.96 -7.71 -4.78
C ILE A 97 10.46 -7.54 -4.91
N SER A 98 9.83 -8.23 -5.88
CA SER A 98 8.38 -8.23 -6.06
C SER A 98 7.63 -8.70 -4.79
N LYS A 99 8.10 -9.76 -4.11
CA LYS A 99 7.50 -10.24 -2.85
C LYS A 99 7.59 -9.21 -1.72
N GLN A 100 8.73 -8.54 -1.57
CA GLN A 100 8.92 -7.53 -0.53
C GLN A 100 8.01 -6.32 -0.76
N LEU A 101 7.88 -5.85 -2.00
CA LEU A 101 6.96 -4.75 -2.36
C LEU A 101 5.49 -5.13 -2.11
N ILE A 102 5.09 -6.37 -2.41
CA ILE A 102 3.74 -6.85 -2.09
C ILE A 102 3.49 -6.82 -0.58
N LEU A 103 4.45 -7.32 0.21
CA LEU A 103 4.33 -7.32 1.66
C LEU A 103 4.30 -5.90 2.22
N THR A 104 5.11 -4.98 1.69
CA THR A 104 5.03 -3.55 2.01
C THR A 104 3.61 -3.01 1.77
N GLY A 105 3.02 -3.23 0.60
CA GLY A 105 1.68 -2.75 0.28
C GLY A 105 0.60 -3.31 1.23
N ILE A 106 0.69 -4.61 1.57
CA ILE A 106 -0.21 -5.23 2.56
C ILE A 106 -0.05 -4.59 3.93
N MET A 107 1.19 -4.45 4.41
CA MET A 107 1.48 -3.87 5.73
C MET A 107 0.99 -2.42 5.83
N LEU A 108 1.23 -1.59 4.81
CA LEU A 108 0.71 -0.22 4.80
C LEU A 108 -0.83 -0.19 4.81
N SER A 109 -1.48 -1.03 4.02
CA SER A 109 -2.95 -1.11 3.98
C SER A 109 -3.54 -1.52 5.34
N MET A 110 -2.96 -2.55 5.96
CA MET A 110 -3.36 -3.01 7.29
C MET A 110 -3.10 -1.93 8.34
N GLY A 111 -1.96 -1.24 8.27
CA GLY A 111 -1.67 -0.10 9.12
C GLY A 111 -2.75 0.98 9.03
N ILE A 112 -3.22 1.34 7.83
CA ILE A 112 -4.30 2.34 7.68
C ILE A 112 -5.57 1.88 8.39
N ILE A 113 -5.98 0.64 8.18
CA ILE A 113 -7.20 0.07 8.77
C ILE A 113 -7.10 0.02 10.30
N PHE A 114 -6.02 -0.55 10.85
CA PHE A 114 -5.89 -0.73 12.30
C PHE A 114 -5.51 0.55 13.04
N PHE A 115 -4.66 1.41 12.47
CA PHE A 115 -4.26 2.66 13.09
C PHE A 115 -5.33 3.72 12.90
N SER A 116 -5.62 4.12 11.65
CA SER A 116 -6.50 5.26 11.39
C SER A 116 -7.95 4.88 11.65
N GLY A 117 -8.37 3.69 11.22
CA GLY A 117 -9.72 3.17 11.48
C GLY A 117 -10.06 3.13 12.98
N SER A 118 -9.14 2.63 13.82
CA SER A 118 -9.38 2.56 15.27
C SER A 118 -9.51 3.95 15.90
N LEU A 119 -8.72 4.92 15.45
CA LEU A 119 -8.78 6.29 15.93
C LEU A 119 -10.07 7.01 15.49
N TYR A 120 -10.56 6.80 14.26
CA TYR A 120 -11.87 7.35 13.86
C TYR A 120 -13.00 6.80 14.72
N ILE A 121 -13.03 5.48 14.93
CA ILE A 121 -14.06 4.84 15.75
C ILE A 121 -13.94 5.32 17.21
N LEU A 122 -12.72 5.47 17.74
CA LEU A 122 -12.48 6.03 19.07
C LEU A 122 -13.11 7.43 19.22
N VAL A 123 -12.92 8.30 18.23
CA VAL A 123 -13.47 9.67 18.28
C VAL A 123 -15.00 9.67 18.20
N LEU A 124 -15.59 8.82 17.36
CA LEU A 124 -17.04 8.76 17.18
C LEU A 124 -17.79 8.04 18.31
N SER A 125 -17.18 7.01 18.89
CA SER A 125 -17.83 6.15 19.91
C SER A 125 -17.41 6.46 21.34
N GLY A 126 -16.26 7.10 21.55
CA GLY A 126 -15.66 7.29 22.88
C GLY A 126 -15.07 6.01 23.50
N ILE A 127 -15.06 4.87 22.81
CA ILE A 127 -14.58 3.58 23.35
C ILE A 127 -13.04 3.58 23.45
N LYS A 128 -12.51 3.90 24.63
CA LYS A 128 -11.07 4.08 24.89
C LYS A 128 -10.21 2.84 24.61
N VAL A 129 -10.76 1.62 24.71
CA VAL A 129 -10.03 0.37 24.43
C VAL A 129 -9.53 0.30 22.99
N LEU A 130 -10.20 0.98 22.05
CA LEU A 130 -9.74 1.05 20.66
C LEU A 130 -8.37 1.72 20.51
N GLY A 131 -7.99 2.60 21.44
CA GLY A 131 -6.65 3.19 21.49
C GLY A 131 -5.55 2.15 21.72
N ALA A 132 -5.86 0.98 22.29
CA ALA A 132 -4.90 -0.12 22.44
C ALA A 132 -4.69 -0.92 21.14
N ILE A 133 -5.56 -0.77 20.14
CA ILE A 133 -5.41 -1.36 18.81
C ILE A 133 -4.47 -0.52 17.95
N THR A 134 -4.44 0.80 18.17
CA THR A 134 -3.63 1.75 17.39
C THR A 134 -2.13 1.38 17.32
N PRO A 135 -1.44 0.94 18.40
CA PRO A 135 -0.05 0.50 18.33
C PRO A 135 0.19 -0.68 17.37
N ILE A 136 -0.78 -1.57 17.20
CA ILE A 136 -0.69 -2.70 16.25
C ILE A 136 -0.66 -2.16 14.82
N GLY A 137 -1.52 -1.17 14.51
CA GLY A 137 -1.49 -0.47 13.23
C GLY A 137 -0.16 0.25 12.99
N GLY A 138 0.38 0.89 14.02
CA GLY A 138 1.70 1.55 13.97
C GLY A 138 2.83 0.56 13.67
N MET A 139 2.77 -0.64 14.24
CA MET A 139 3.73 -1.71 13.94
C MET A 139 3.67 -2.13 12.47
N PHE A 140 2.48 -2.26 11.88
CA PHE A 140 2.35 -2.54 10.45
C PHE A 140 2.98 -1.45 9.58
N PHE A 141 2.79 -0.16 9.93
CA PHE A 141 3.46 0.92 9.20
C PHE A 141 4.98 0.82 9.27
N ILE A 142 5.54 0.60 10.46
CA ILE A 142 6.99 0.44 10.65
C ILE A 142 7.51 -0.71 9.80
N LEU A 143 6.89 -1.89 9.90
CA LEU A 143 7.30 -3.08 9.15
C LEU A 143 7.18 -2.86 7.64
N GLY A 144 6.11 -2.22 7.18
CA GLY A 144 5.91 -1.89 5.77
C GLY A 144 7.05 -1.03 5.20
N TRP A 145 7.42 0.05 5.90
CA TRP A 145 8.51 0.91 5.47
C TRP A 145 9.89 0.25 5.56
N LEU A 146 10.16 -0.55 6.60
CA LEU A 146 11.40 -1.33 6.68
C LEU A 146 11.52 -2.32 5.52
N LEU A 147 10.45 -3.00 5.15
CA LEU A 147 10.42 -3.88 3.98
C LEU A 147 10.69 -3.12 2.68
N MET A 148 10.19 -1.89 2.56
CA MET A 148 10.46 -1.04 1.40
C MET A 148 11.95 -0.69 1.31
N VAL A 149 12.58 -0.29 2.42
CA VAL A 149 14.02 -0.04 2.49
C VAL A 149 14.81 -1.28 2.06
N LEU A 150 14.46 -2.46 2.58
CA LEU A 150 15.12 -3.71 2.22
C LEU A 150 14.94 -4.06 0.74
N ALA A 151 13.76 -3.83 0.16
CA ALA A 151 13.50 -4.05 -1.26
C ALA A 151 14.37 -3.16 -2.14
N VAL A 152 14.47 -1.86 -1.81
CA VAL A 152 15.29 -0.90 -2.57
C VAL A 152 16.78 -1.20 -2.43
N LEU A 153 17.27 -1.49 -1.22
CA LEU A 153 18.68 -1.86 -1.01
C LEU A 153 19.05 -3.11 -1.79
N ARG A 154 18.19 -4.12 -1.78
CA ARG A 154 18.41 -5.35 -2.56
C ARG A 154 18.43 -5.08 -4.06
N PHE A 155 17.51 -4.25 -4.56
CA PHE A 155 17.51 -3.85 -5.96
C PHE A 155 18.81 -3.14 -6.35
N TYR A 156 19.26 -2.19 -5.53
CA TYR A 156 20.50 -1.46 -5.76
C TYR A 156 21.73 -2.38 -5.80
N LEU A 157 21.86 -3.30 -4.83
CA LEU A 157 22.99 -4.24 -4.78
C LEU A 157 23.00 -5.20 -5.98
N ASN A 158 21.84 -5.73 -6.36
CA ASN A 158 21.72 -6.63 -7.52
C ASN A 158 22.00 -5.94 -8.85
N SER A 159 21.86 -4.61 -8.94
CA SER A 159 22.14 -3.86 -10.16
C SER A 159 23.63 -3.57 -10.40
N ARG A 160 24.48 -3.84 -9.40
CA ARG A 160 25.93 -3.58 -9.42
C ARG A 160 26.78 -4.82 -9.73
N THR A 161 26.19 -6.01 -9.69
CA THR A 161 26.82 -7.32 -9.96
C THR A 161 26.35 -7.85 -11.30
#